data_AF-A0A352RZC8-F1
#
_entry.id   AF-A0A352RZC8-F1
#
_cell.length_a   1.000
_cell.length_b   1.000
_cell.length_c   1.000
_cell.angle_alpha   90.00
_cell.angle_beta   90.00
_cell.angle_gamma   90.00
#
_symmetry.space_group_name_H-M   'P 1'
#
loop_
_entity.id
_entity.type
_entity.pdbx_description
1 polymer ?
#
loop_
_entity_poly.entity_id
_entity_poly.type
_entity_poly.pdbx_seq_one_letter_code
_entity_poly.pdbx_strand_id
1 'polypeptide(L)'
;DTGVASHPGIWSEMADRLQARFLPPPPNRSDMAGLFALLFVDENDADWVETLDDELVERLAQALLVGAEGGAEEGDGVKRLRKAREATLTASIQVLVSQVKATGLSQAIRSRLRGRVDETPFFRLDRAVAALCEEGLAHDDAFVHRLNYFRGLLDGCHAAARQVYEDLEENGVSVEVVFQIERMKARLARIDLLLTAWVDPSHHGRHAHLIAELIRSTQARRSVGHLMSSSFAQLARKVVERSAESGEHYITRDRKEYAELMRAAMGGGLVTVLTVYLKFLIYGLHLDKFIEGFLASLNYAGSFLAIHFAHFTLATKQPAMTGPALAHRLDGAGRPEGREIFVDDTIAMIRSNAAAIFGNL
;
A
#
# COMPACT_ATOMS: atom_id res chain seq x y z
N ASP A 1 0.90 8.84 -16.24
CA ASP A 1 0.66 7.47 -15.72
C ASP A 1 1.90 6.56 -15.67
N THR A 2 3.11 7.04 -15.94
CA THR A 2 4.35 6.32 -15.61
C THR A 2 4.44 6.08 -14.10
N GLY A 3 4.88 4.88 -13.67
CA GLY A 3 5.15 4.59 -12.26
C GLY A 3 3.93 4.27 -11.36
N VAL A 4 2.72 4.78 -11.66
CA VAL A 4 1.55 4.67 -10.75
C VAL A 4 0.74 3.40 -11.00
N ALA A 5 0.61 2.48 -10.03
CA ALA A 5 -0.17 1.23 -10.12
C ALA A 5 -1.57 1.45 -10.75
N SER A 6 -2.03 0.57 -11.65
CA SER A 6 -3.26 0.76 -12.44
C SER A 6 -4.48 -0.01 -11.92
N HIS A 7 -4.30 -1.16 -11.26
CA HIS A 7 -5.40 -2.05 -10.86
C HIS A 7 -5.50 -2.27 -9.34
N PRO A 8 -6.72 -2.40 -8.79
CA PRO A 8 -6.92 -2.86 -7.42
C PRO A 8 -6.69 -4.37 -7.40
N GLY A 9 -5.49 -4.80 -7.01
CA GLY A 9 -5.18 -6.21 -6.87
C GLY A 9 -3.68 -6.49 -6.81
N ILE A 10 -3.22 -7.02 -5.68
CA ILE A 10 -1.82 -7.43 -5.48
C ILE A 10 -1.43 -8.50 -6.50
N TRP A 11 -2.32 -9.46 -6.77
CA TRP A 11 -2.06 -10.56 -7.70
C TRP A 11 -2.00 -10.12 -9.17
N SER A 12 -2.85 -9.19 -9.58
CA SER A 12 -2.80 -8.65 -10.95
C SER A 12 -1.56 -7.78 -11.15
N GLU A 13 -1.18 -6.97 -10.16
CA GLU A 13 0.03 -6.16 -10.26
C GLU A 13 1.32 -6.99 -10.20
N MET A 14 1.35 -8.05 -9.39
CA MET A 14 2.48 -8.97 -9.34
C MET A 14 2.60 -9.76 -10.65
N ALA A 15 1.47 -10.18 -11.25
CA ALA A 15 1.44 -10.82 -12.56
C ALA A 15 1.92 -9.88 -13.68
N ASP A 16 1.44 -8.63 -13.71
CA ASP A 16 1.86 -7.63 -14.69
C ASP A 16 3.37 -7.35 -14.60
N ARG A 17 3.93 -7.27 -13.39
CA ARG A 17 5.37 -7.03 -13.16
C ARG A 17 6.23 -8.25 -13.51
N LEU A 18 5.75 -9.46 -13.21
CA LEU A 18 6.40 -10.71 -13.64
C LEU A 18 6.40 -10.81 -15.17
N GLN A 19 5.28 -10.49 -15.82
CA GLN A 19 5.17 -10.49 -17.28
C GLN A 19 6.12 -9.46 -17.90
N ALA A 20 6.18 -8.24 -17.36
CA ALA A 20 7.08 -7.20 -17.83
C ALA A 20 8.58 -7.51 -17.62
N ARG A 21 8.92 -8.45 -16.73
CA ARG A 21 10.30 -8.93 -16.54
C ARG A 21 10.74 -9.94 -17.61
N PHE A 22 9.80 -10.71 -18.16
CA PHE A 22 10.07 -11.76 -19.16
C PHE A 22 9.69 -11.38 -20.59
N LEU A 23 8.75 -10.46 -20.77
CA LEU A 23 8.26 -9.99 -22.06
C LEU A 23 8.41 -8.46 -22.10
N PRO A 24 9.32 -7.91 -22.94
CA PRO A 24 9.36 -6.47 -23.14
C PRO A 24 8.00 -5.98 -23.65
N PRO A 25 7.55 -4.79 -23.22
CA PRO A 25 6.27 -4.24 -23.68
C PRO A 25 6.30 -4.09 -25.21
N PRO A 26 5.19 -4.35 -25.91
CA PRO A 26 5.15 -4.26 -27.36
C PRO A 26 5.53 -2.83 -27.80
N PRO A 27 6.45 -2.68 -28.77
CA PRO A 27 7.05 -1.38 -29.16
C PRO A 27 6.07 -0.37 -29.79
N ASN A 28 4.79 -0.72 -29.89
CA ASN A 28 3.77 0.03 -30.62
C ASN A 28 2.85 0.87 -29.72
N ARG A 29 3.20 1.07 -28.44
CA ARG A 29 2.50 2.03 -27.58
C ARG A 29 3.20 3.38 -27.66
N SER A 30 2.48 4.39 -28.11
CA SER A 30 2.90 5.80 -28.10
C SER A 30 2.86 6.41 -26.69
N ASP A 31 3.13 5.62 -25.64
CA ASP A 31 3.20 6.09 -24.27
C ASP A 31 4.65 6.35 -23.85
N MET A 32 4.86 7.44 -23.09
CA MET A 32 6.16 7.77 -22.51
C MET A 32 6.69 6.65 -21.60
N ALA A 33 5.79 5.84 -21.02
CA ALA A 33 6.17 4.71 -20.17
C ALA A 33 6.91 3.61 -20.94
N GLY A 34 6.42 3.21 -22.11
CA GLY A 34 7.09 2.25 -22.99
C GLY A 34 8.43 2.78 -23.48
N LEU A 35 8.48 4.06 -23.88
CA LEU A 35 9.72 4.72 -24.30
C LEU A 35 10.77 4.74 -23.19
N PHE A 36 10.41 5.17 -21.96
CA PHE A 36 11.35 5.20 -20.83
C PHE A 36 11.81 3.80 -20.46
N ALA A 37 10.93 2.80 -20.53
CA ALA A 37 11.29 1.42 -20.26
C ALA A 37 12.27 0.84 -21.30
N LEU A 38 12.22 1.30 -22.55
CA LEU A 38 13.12 0.88 -23.63
C LEU A 38 14.45 1.64 -23.63
N LEU A 39 14.42 2.94 -23.32
CA LEU A 39 15.59 3.83 -23.31
C LEU A 39 16.43 3.68 -22.04
N PHE A 40 15.79 3.54 -20.88
CA PHE A 40 16.45 3.53 -19.59
C PHE A 40 16.29 2.17 -18.91
N VAL A 41 17.37 1.39 -18.93
CA VAL A 41 17.40 -0.02 -18.49
C VAL A 41 18.29 -0.19 -17.26
N ASP A 42 19.36 0.59 -17.13
CA ASP A 42 20.36 0.49 -16.07
C ASP A 42 19.88 1.21 -14.80
N GLU A 43 20.16 0.65 -13.62
CA GLU A 43 19.74 1.22 -12.33
C GLU A 43 20.32 2.62 -12.07
N ASN A 44 21.45 2.96 -12.70
CA ASN A 44 22.10 4.27 -12.57
C ASN A 44 21.63 5.27 -13.64
N ASP A 45 20.65 4.90 -14.49
CA ASP A 45 20.21 5.76 -15.60
C ASP A 45 19.63 7.10 -15.14
N ALA A 46 18.97 7.08 -13.98
CA ALA A 46 18.44 8.31 -13.40
C ALA A 46 19.55 9.25 -12.92
N ASP A 47 20.64 8.70 -12.38
CA ASP A 47 21.69 9.48 -11.74
C ASP A 47 22.50 10.26 -12.77
N TRP A 48 22.85 9.66 -13.92
CA TRP A 48 23.57 10.40 -14.95
C TRP A 48 22.68 11.47 -15.61
N VAL A 49 21.38 11.21 -15.79
CA VAL A 49 20.41 12.20 -16.31
C VAL A 49 20.29 13.41 -15.38
N GLU A 50 20.35 13.18 -14.06
CA GLU A 50 20.30 14.25 -13.08
C GLU A 50 21.58 15.09 -13.04
N THR A 51 22.72 14.52 -13.45
CA THR A 51 24.02 15.22 -13.53
C THR A 51 24.29 15.92 -14.87
N LEU A 52 23.36 15.83 -15.83
CA LEU A 52 23.53 16.47 -17.13
C LEU A 52 23.68 17.99 -17.00
N ASP A 53 24.68 18.53 -17.68
CA ASP A 53 24.93 19.95 -17.81
C ASP A 53 23.91 20.62 -18.74
N ASP A 54 23.49 21.84 -18.39
CA ASP A 54 22.47 22.59 -19.12
C ASP A 54 22.83 22.76 -20.61
N GLU A 55 24.12 22.95 -20.92
CA GLU A 55 24.63 23.08 -22.29
C GLU A 55 24.44 21.78 -23.10
N LEU A 56 24.68 20.62 -22.50
CA LEU A 56 24.50 19.33 -23.17
C LEU A 56 23.01 18.99 -23.35
N VAL A 57 22.16 19.33 -22.38
CA VAL A 57 20.70 19.20 -22.50
C VAL A 57 20.16 20.04 -23.65
N GLU A 58 20.61 21.29 -23.77
CA GLU A 58 20.19 22.18 -24.85
C GLU A 58 20.66 21.66 -26.21
N ARG A 59 21.90 21.20 -26.32
CA ARG A 59 22.43 20.57 -27.53
C ARG A 59 21.68 19.29 -27.92
N LEU A 60 21.30 18.47 -26.94
CA LEU A 60 20.52 17.26 -27.17
C LEU A 60 19.10 17.59 -27.66
N ALA A 61 18.46 18.60 -27.06
CA ALA A 61 17.16 19.08 -27.48
C ALA A 61 17.20 19.62 -28.92
N GLN A 62 18.23 20.40 -29.28
CA GLN A 62 18.45 20.87 -30.64
C GLN A 62 18.67 19.72 -31.62
N ALA A 63 19.51 18.72 -31.28
CA ALA A 63 19.76 17.57 -32.13
C ALA A 63 18.50 16.73 -32.39
N LEU A 64 17.67 16.53 -31.36
CA LEU A 64 16.39 15.82 -31.48
C LEU A 64 15.36 16.58 -32.31
N LEU A 65 15.42 17.91 -32.32
CA LEU A 65 14.56 18.78 -33.13
C LEU A 65 14.98 18.81 -34.60
N VAL A 66 16.28 18.83 -34.90
CA VAL A 66 16.81 18.83 -36.28
C VAL A 66 16.46 17.55 -37.04
N GLY A 67 16.37 16.40 -36.35
CA GLY A 67 15.94 15.13 -36.96
C GLY A 67 14.46 15.06 -37.34
N ALA A 68 13.62 15.98 -36.85
CA ALA A 68 12.17 15.97 -37.05
C ALA A 68 11.69 16.86 -38.20
N GLU A 69 12.54 17.75 -38.73
CA GLU A 69 12.12 18.76 -39.70
C GLU A 69 12.80 18.57 -41.07
N GLY A 70 12.10 17.88 -41.97
CA GLY A 70 12.18 18.22 -43.38
C GLY A 70 11.47 19.56 -43.60
N GLY A 71 12.18 20.69 -43.42
CA GLY A 71 11.85 21.97 -44.07
C GLY A 71 11.04 23.04 -43.33
N ALA A 72 11.05 23.11 -41.99
CA ALA A 72 10.55 24.30 -41.29
C ALA A 72 11.69 25.18 -40.76
N GLU A 73 11.46 26.50 -40.67
CA GLU A 73 12.45 27.47 -40.17
C GLU A 73 12.86 27.14 -38.73
N GLU A 74 14.17 27.20 -38.43
CA GLU A 74 14.81 26.80 -37.15
C GLU A 74 14.15 27.38 -35.87
N GLY A 75 13.39 28.48 -35.99
CA GLY A 75 12.70 29.13 -34.87
C GLY A 75 11.27 28.65 -34.58
N ASP A 76 10.60 27.97 -35.51
CA ASP A 76 9.19 27.53 -35.35
C ASP A 76 9.08 26.17 -34.64
N GLY A 77 10.02 25.26 -34.92
CA GLY A 77 10.12 23.94 -34.27
C GLY A 77 10.27 24.01 -32.74
N VAL A 78 11.17 24.88 -32.25
CA VAL A 78 11.41 25.08 -30.80
C VAL A 78 10.16 25.62 -30.09
N LYS A 79 9.47 26.59 -30.70
CA LYS A 79 8.23 27.16 -30.14
C LYS A 79 7.10 26.13 -30.09
N ARG A 80 6.95 25.32 -31.15
CA ARG A 80 5.99 24.20 -31.18
C ARG A 80 6.26 23.18 -30.10
N LEU A 81 7.52 22.75 -29.92
CA LEU A 81 7.89 21.80 -28.88
C LEU A 81 7.61 22.36 -27.48
N ARG A 82 7.96 23.62 -27.23
CA ARG A 82 7.68 24.27 -25.93
C ARG A 82 6.18 24.29 -25.62
N LYS A 83 5.35 24.64 -26.61
CA LYS A 83 3.88 24.66 -26.49
C LYS A 83 3.32 23.25 -26.28
N ALA A 84 3.81 22.26 -27.04
CA ALA A 84 3.39 20.87 -26.88
C ALA A 84 3.77 20.29 -25.51
N ARG A 85 4.96 20.65 -25.00
CA ARG A 85 5.42 20.30 -23.65
C ARG A 85 4.53 20.91 -22.59
N GLU A 86 4.25 22.20 -22.68
CA GLU A 86 3.38 22.92 -21.75
C GLU A 86 1.98 22.28 -21.71
N ALA A 87 1.37 22.06 -22.87
CA ALA A 87 0.08 21.39 -22.97
C ALA A 87 0.10 19.97 -22.36
N THR A 88 1.18 19.22 -22.56
CA THR A 88 1.34 17.88 -22.01
C THR A 88 1.47 17.89 -20.47
N LEU A 89 2.25 18.83 -19.92
CA LEU A 89 2.40 19.02 -18.48
C LEU A 89 1.07 19.40 -17.85
N THR A 90 0.37 20.39 -18.42
CA THR A 90 -0.95 20.84 -17.98
C THR A 90 -1.97 19.70 -17.98
N ALA A 91 -2.09 18.96 -19.09
CA ALA A 91 -2.99 17.82 -19.19
C ALA A 91 -2.65 16.72 -18.17
N SER A 92 -1.36 16.45 -17.96
CA SER A 92 -0.89 15.47 -16.96
C SER A 92 -1.27 15.87 -15.53
N ILE A 93 -1.11 17.14 -15.18
CA ILE A 93 -1.51 17.69 -13.87
C ILE A 93 -3.03 17.53 -13.69
N GLN A 94 -3.84 17.91 -14.69
CA GLN A 94 -5.31 17.80 -14.63
C GLN A 94 -5.78 16.35 -14.45
N VAL A 95 -5.16 15.40 -15.17
CA VAL A 95 -5.47 13.97 -15.03
C VAL A 95 -5.12 13.47 -13.63
N LEU A 96 -3.93 13.80 -13.11
CA LEU A 96 -3.51 13.40 -11.77
C LEU A 96 -4.41 14.00 -10.69
N VAL A 97 -4.77 15.28 -10.81
CA VAL A 97 -5.71 15.96 -9.92
C VAL A 97 -7.07 15.25 -9.92
N SER A 98 -7.59 14.89 -11.09
CA SER A 98 -8.85 14.14 -11.22
C SER A 98 -8.78 12.79 -10.52
N GLN A 99 -7.65 12.08 -10.66
CA GLN A 99 -7.41 10.80 -9.99
C GLN A 99 -7.31 10.94 -8.46
N VAL A 100 -6.61 11.98 -7.96
CA VAL A 100 -6.51 12.28 -6.53
C VAL A 100 -7.90 12.63 -5.96
N LYS A 101 -8.68 13.47 -6.65
CA LYS A 101 -10.06 13.80 -6.28
C LYS A 101 -10.93 12.55 -6.20
N ALA A 102 -10.87 11.68 -7.21
CA ALA A 102 -11.64 10.42 -7.21
C ALA A 102 -11.29 9.52 -6.01
N THR A 103 -10.01 9.36 -5.68
CA THR A 103 -9.60 8.58 -4.51
C THR A 103 -10.01 9.26 -3.20
N GLY A 104 -9.80 10.58 -3.06
CA GLY A 104 -10.12 11.33 -1.84
C GLY A 104 -11.61 11.42 -1.53
N LEU A 105 -12.46 11.43 -2.57
CA LEU A 105 -13.92 11.45 -2.43
C LEU A 105 -14.55 10.05 -2.35
N SER A 106 -13.76 8.99 -2.48
CA SER A 106 -14.26 7.61 -2.32
C SER A 106 -14.85 7.39 -0.93
N GLN A 107 -15.85 6.50 -0.81
CA GLN A 107 -16.49 6.21 0.47
C GLN A 107 -15.49 5.72 1.54
N ALA A 108 -14.50 4.95 1.12
CA ALA A 108 -13.49 4.39 2.01
C ALA A 108 -12.61 5.47 2.66
N ILE A 109 -12.23 6.51 1.92
CA ILE A 109 -11.47 7.65 2.45
C ILE A 109 -12.40 8.65 3.16
N ARG A 110 -13.54 8.98 2.55
CA ARG A 110 -14.50 9.98 3.05
C ARG A 110 -15.07 9.65 4.42
N SER A 111 -15.33 8.37 4.72
CA SER A 111 -15.85 7.94 6.02
C SER A 111 -14.91 8.24 7.20
N ARG A 112 -13.63 8.49 6.92
CA ARG A 112 -12.57 8.72 7.91
C ARG A 112 -12.18 10.20 8.02
N LEU A 113 -12.66 11.03 7.10
CA LEU A 113 -12.44 12.46 7.11
C LEU A 113 -13.57 13.17 7.88
N ARG A 114 -13.20 14.20 8.64
CA ARG A 114 -14.16 15.04 9.36
C ARG A 114 -14.62 16.20 8.48
N GLY A 115 -15.85 16.65 8.71
CA GLY A 115 -16.42 17.82 8.03
C GLY A 115 -17.24 17.48 6.78
N ARG A 116 -17.69 18.52 6.08
CA ARG A 116 -18.53 18.34 4.88
C ARG A 116 -17.66 18.11 3.64
N VAL A 117 -18.22 17.43 2.65
CA VAL A 117 -17.48 17.07 1.42
C VAL A 117 -17.02 18.30 0.64
N ASP A 118 -17.84 19.34 0.58
CA ASP A 118 -17.58 20.62 -0.08
C ASP A 118 -16.46 21.45 0.58
N GLU A 119 -16.14 21.13 1.83
CA GLU A 119 -15.05 21.76 2.59
C GLU A 119 -13.72 21.03 2.41
N THR A 120 -13.73 19.79 1.93
CA THR A 120 -12.50 19.01 1.75
C THR A 120 -11.62 19.60 0.65
N PRO A 121 -10.27 19.53 0.81
CA PRO A 121 -9.35 20.01 -0.23
C PRO A 121 -9.51 19.21 -1.53
N PHE A 122 -9.80 17.91 -1.44
CA PHE A 122 -10.07 17.02 -2.58
C PHE A 122 -11.19 17.52 -3.49
N PHE A 123 -12.28 18.05 -2.90
CA PHE A 123 -13.41 18.57 -3.66
C PHE A 123 -13.05 19.84 -4.45
N ARG A 124 -12.18 20.69 -3.88
CA ARG A 124 -11.83 22.01 -4.44
C ARG A 124 -10.70 21.96 -5.47
N LEU A 125 -9.89 20.90 -5.50
CA LEU A 125 -8.73 20.74 -6.38
C LEU A 125 -9.04 20.98 -7.87
N ASP A 126 -10.16 20.42 -8.36
CA ASP A 126 -10.54 20.45 -9.78
C ASP A 126 -10.81 21.87 -10.28
N ARG A 127 -11.51 22.67 -9.46
CA ARG A 127 -11.74 24.09 -9.76
C ARG A 127 -10.44 24.89 -9.71
N ALA A 128 -9.55 24.57 -8.76
CA ALA A 128 -8.29 25.27 -8.60
C ALA A 128 -7.33 25.00 -9.76
N VAL A 129 -7.20 23.74 -10.21
CA VAL A 129 -6.36 23.40 -11.37
C VAL A 129 -6.93 23.99 -12.67
N ALA A 130 -8.26 23.96 -12.85
CA ALA A 130 -8.88 24.57 -14.02
C ALA A 130 -8.62 26.09 -14.10
N ALA A 131 -8.71 26.78 -12.96
CA ALA A 131 -8.40 28.21 -12.88
C ALA A 131 -6.91 28.52 -13.08
N LEU A 132 -6.01 27.59 -12.73
CA LEU A 132 -4.58 27.74 -12.92
C LEU A 132 -4.15 27.52 -14.37
N CYS A 133 -4.84 26.61 -15.08
CA CYS A 133 -4.53 26.22 -16.45
C CYS A 133 -5.36 26.97 -17.52
N GLU A 134 -5.99 28.08 -17.17
CA GLU A 134 -6.79 28.90 -18.07
C GLU A 134 -5.88 29.51 -19.17
N GLU A 135 -6.23 29.28 -20.44
CA GLU A 135 -5.43 29.76 -21.57
C GLU A 135 -5.38 31.30 -21.61
N GLY A 136 -4.20 31.85 -21.84
CA GLY A 136 -4.00 33.31 -21.95
C GLY A 136 -3.83 34.03 -20.62
N LEU A 137 -3.69 33.31 -19.50
CA LEU A 137 -3.36 33.93 -18.23
C LEU A 137 -2.00 34.64 -18.28
N ALA A 138 -1.97 35.92 -17.95
CA ALA A 138 -0.73 36.64 -17.73
C ALA A 138 -0.02 36.07 -16.49
N HIS A 139 1.31 35.97 -16.54
CA HIS A 139 2.12 35.56 -15.38
C HIS A 139 2.29 36.74 -14.41
N ASP A 140 1.16 37.23 -13.90
CA ASP A 140 1.04 38.37 -13.00
C ASP A 140 0.79 37.93 -11.54
N ASP A 141 0.54 38.89 -10.66
CA ASP A 141 0.24 38.61 -9.25
C ASP A 141 -1.00 37.71 -9.06
N ALA A 142 -1.96 37.73 -10.00
CA ALA A 142 -3.13 36.87 -9.96
C ALA A 142 -2.76 35.41 -10.28
N PHE A 143 -1.84 35.16 -11.21
CA PHE A 143 -1.28 33.83 -11.43
C PHE A 143 -0.60 33.30 -10.17
N VAL A 144 0.26 34.10 -9.53
CA VAL A 144 0.97 33.72 -8.30
C VAL A 144 -0.03 33.40 -7.18
N HIS A 145 -1.09 34.19 -7.04
CA HIS A 145 -2.15 33.92 -6.06
C HIS A 145 -2.86 32.58 -6.32
N ARG A 146 -3.27 32.31 -7.57
CA ARG A 146 -3.92 31.05 -7.96
C ARG A 146 -2.99 29.85 -7.73
N LEU A 147 -1.71 29.98 -8.06
CA LEU A 147 -0.70 28.96 -7.85
C LEU A 147 -0.51 28.65 -6.36
N ASN A 148 -0.40 29.68 -5.52
CA ASN A 148 -0.27 29.50 -4.07
C ASN A 148 -1.52 28.88 -3.45
N TYR A 149 -2.71 29.26 -3.93
CA TYR A 149 -3.97 28.62 -3.52
C TYR A 149 -4.00 27.15 -3.91
N PHE A 150 -3.58 26.79 -5.13
CA PHE A 150 -3.49 25.40 -5.57
C PHE A 150 -2.50 24.58 -4.72
N ARG A 151 -1.30 25.13 -4.44
CA ARG A 151 -0.33 24.51 -3.54
C ARG A 151 -0.89 24.27 -2.14
N GLY A 152 -1.57 25.27 -1.57
CA GLY A 152 -2.24 25.12 -0.27
C GLY A 152 -3.31 24.02 -0.25
N LEU A 153 -4.01 23.79 -1.37
CA LEU A 153 -4.92 22.65 -1.49
C LEU A 153 -4.20 21.31 -1.57
N LEU A 154 -3.04 21.23 -2.24
CA LEU A 154 -2.21 20.02 -2.27
C LEU A 154 -1.68 19.68 -0.87
N ASP A 155 -1.19 20.68 -0.12
CA ASP A 155 -0.77 20.53 1.27
C ASP A 155 -1.93 20.03 2.14
N GLY A 156 -3.13 20.58 1.93
CA GLY A 156 -4.37 20.12 2.57
C GLY A 156 -4.69 18.65 2.25
N CYS A 157 -4.46 18.21 1.01
CA CYS A 157 -4.63 16.81 0.61
C CYS A 157 -3.61 15.89 1.29
N HIS A 158 -2.36 16.32 1.42
CA HIS A 158 -1.34 15.58 2.18
C HIS A 158 -1.69 15.47 3.67
N ALA A 159 -2.19 16.55 4.28
CA ALA A 159 -2.65 16.54 5.66
C ALA A 159 -3.86 15.59 5.85
N ALA A 160 -4.83 15.65 4.95
CA ALA A 160 -5.99 14.76 4.98
C ALA A 160 -5.59 13.29 4.80
N ALA A 161 -4.64 12.98 3.91
CA ALA A 161 -4.12 11.63 3.74
C ALA A 161 -3.44 11.09 5.02
N ARG A 162 -2.68 11.94 5.75
CA ARG A 162 -2.11 11.59 7.07
C ARG A 162 -3.19 11.31 8.11
N GLN A 163 -4.22 12.16 8.19
CA GLN A 163 -5.32 11.98 9.13
C GLN A 163 -6.07 10.65 8.90
N VAL A 164 -6.30 10.28 7.64
CA VAL A 164 -6.95 9.00 7.32
C VAL A 164 -6.06 7.82 7.72
N TYR A 165 -4.74 7.98 7.60
CA TYR A 165 -3.78 6.97 8.01
C TYR A 165 -3.78 6.80 9.54
N GLU A 166 -3.77 7.90 10.30
CA GLU A 166 -3.91 7.91 11.78
C GLU A 166 -5.23 7.25 12.22
N ASP A 167 -6.36 7.58 11.58
CA ASP A 167 -7.65 6.93 11.86
C ASP A 167 -7.62 5.42 11.56
N LEU A 168 -6.92 5.01 10.50
CA LEU A 168 -6.72 3.60 10.18
C LEU A 168 -5.89 2.87 11.25
N GLU A 169 -4.99 3.59 11.91
CA GLU A 169 -4.19 3.03 12.99
C GLU A 169 -5.04 2.71 14.23
N GLU A 170 -6.04 3.53 14.52
CA GLU A 170 -6.92 3.42 15.69
C GLU A 170 -8.14 2.50 15.43
N ASN A 171 -8.78 2.60 14.26
CA ASN A 171 -10.10 2.00 14.01
C ASN A 171 -10.08 0.73 13.14
N GLY A 172 -8.89 0.28 12.71
CA GLY A 172 -8.68 -1.00 12.05
C GLY A 172 -8.18 -0.88 10.59
N VAL A 173 -7.34 -1.84 10.21
CA VAL A 173 -6.58 -1.80 8.95
C VAL A 173 -7.36 -2.42 7.80
N SER A 174 -7.56 -1.63 6.74
CA SER A 174 -7.99 -2.11 5.43
C SER A 174 -6.84 -1.99 4.44
N VAL A 175 -6.39 -3.14 3.91
CA VAL A 175 -5.33 -3.24 2.88
C VAL A 175 -5.65 -2.36 1.67
N GLU A 176 -6.92 -2.37 1.25
CA GLU A 176 -7.38 -1.58 0.12
C GLU A 176 -7.27 -0.08 0.41
N VAL A 177 -7.62 0.37 1.62
CA VAL A 177 -7.52 1.78 2.01
C VAL A 177 -6.06 2.24 2.07
N VAL A 178 -5.17 1.44 2.66
CA VAL A 178 -3.73 1.73 2.69
C VAL A 178 -3.18 1.91 1.28
N PHE A 179 -3.51 0.98 0.37
CA PHE A 179 -3.07 1.05 -1.01
C PHE A 179 -3.57 2.32 -1.72
N GLN A 180 -4.84 2.69 -1.51
CA GLN A 180 -5.41 3.91 -2.06
C GLN A 180 -4.71 5.18 -1.52
N ILE A 181 -4.36 5.21 -0.24
CA ILE A 181 -3.63 6.33 0.39
C ILE A 181 -2.21 6.44 -0.18
N GLU A 182 -1.46 5.34 -0.25
CA GLU A 182 -0.09 5.36 -0.78
C GLU A 182 -0.08 5.76 -2.26
N ARG A 183 -1.03 5.25 -3.05
CA ARG A 183 -1.21 5.67 -4.45
C ARG A 183 -1.55 7.16 -4.55
N MET A 184 -2.38 7.69 -3.66
CA MET A 184 -2.71 9.11 -3.60
C MET A 184 -1.49 9.96 -3.26
N LYS A 185 -0.69 9.57 -2.25
CA LYS A 185 0.55 10.27 -1.87
C LYS A 185 1.55 10.32 -3.03
N ALA A 186 1.74 9.20 -3.73
CA ALA A 186 2.60 9.15 -4.91
C ALA A 186 2.10 10.08 -6.03
N ARG A 187 0.78 10.14 -6.26
CA ARG A 187 0.19 11.06 -7.24
C ARG A 187 0.33 12.52 -6.84
N LEU A 188 0.17 12.86 -5.56
CA LEU A 188 0.36 14.22 -5.05
C LEU A 188 1.82 14.68 -5.25
N ALA A 189 2.80 13.86 -4.83
CA ALA A 189 4.21 14.16 -5.05
C ALA A 189 4.54 14.33 -6.54
N ARG A 190 3.90 13.53 -7.41
CA ARG A 190 4.02 13.66 -8.87
C ARG A 190 3.45 14.99 -9.38
N ILE A 191 2.34 15.46 -8.83
CA ILE A 191 1.75 16.75 -9.18
C ILE A 191 2.72 17.87 -8.80
N ASP A 192 3.31 17.85 -7.60
CA ASP A 192 4.25 18.89 -7.15
C ASP A 192 5.47 19.00 -8.05
N LEU A 193 6.00 17.86 -8.48
CA LEU A 193 7.15 17.78 -9.35
C LEU A 193 6.84 18.29 -10.77
N LEU A 194 5.66 17.94 -11.33
CA LEU A 194 5.19 18.51 -12.60
C LEU A 194 4.92 20.01 -12.50
N LEU A 195 4.34 20.45 -11.39
CA LEU A 195 4.04 21.86 -11.13
C LEU A 195 5.33 22.68 -11.06
N THR A 196 6.37 22.14 -10.42
CA THR A 196 7.70 22.77 -10.31
C THR A 196 8.38 22.94 -11.67
N ALA A 197 8.26 21.95 -12.56
CA ALA A 197 8.78 22.01 -13.92
C ALA A 197 7.93 22.92 -14.84
N TRP A 198 6.63 23.06 -14.57
CA TRP A 198 5.73 23.91 -15.34
C TRP A 198 5.87 25.39 -15.01
N VAL A 199 5.98 25.75 -13.71
CA VAL A 199 6.07 27.14 -13.24
C VAL A 199 7.38 27.82 -13.63
N ASP A 200 8.46 27.05 -13.79
CA ASP A 200 9.78 27.59 -14.10
C ASP A 200 10.42 26.88 -15.30
N PRO A 201 9.99 27.24 -16.53
CA PRO A 201 10.42 26.57 -17.74
C PRO A 201 11.89 26.82 -18.10
N SER A 202 12.53 27.85 -17.52
CA SER A 202 13.90 28.27 -17.85
C SER A 202 14.98 27.58 -17.01
N HIS A 203 14.62 26.94 -15.90
CA HIS A 203 15.57 26.20 -15.07
C HIS A 203 15.67 24.74 -15.55
N HIS A 204 16.65 24.47 -16.42
CA HIS A 204 16.91 23.17 -17.03
C HIS A 204 17.11 22.04 -16.00
N GLY A 205 17.78 22.30 -14.87
CA GLY A 205 17.94 21.34 -13.77
C GLY A 205 16.62 20.80 -13.19
N ARG A 206 15.52 21.55 -13.24
CA ARG A 206 14.19 21.05 -12.80
C ARG A 206 13.59 20.05 -13.77
N HIS A 207 13.87 20.20 -15.07
CA HIS A 207 13.44 19.25 -16.10
C HIS A 207 14.28 17.97 -16.03
N ALA A 208 15.59 18.09 -15.83
CA ALA A 208 16.48 16.95 -15.62
C ALA A 208 16.03 16.13 -14.39
N HIS A 209 15.75 16.80 -13.27
CA HIS A 209 15.21 16.16 -12.06
C HIS A 209 13.85 15.48 -12.30
N LEU A 210 12.95 16.12 -13.06
CA LEU A 210 11.66 15.52 -13.44
C LEU A 210 11.84 14.22 -14.26
N ILE A 211 12.79 14.22 -15.20
CA ILE A 211 13.09 13.07 -16.04
C ILE A 211 13.77 11.97 -15.21
N ALA A 212 14.74 12.32 -14.35
CA ALA A 212 15.39 11.38 -13.45
C ALA A 212 14.36 10.70 -12.54
N GLU A 213 13.43 11.45 -11.95
CA GLU A 213 12.37 10.88 -11.11
C GLU A 213 11.37 10.02 -11.90
N LEU A 214 11.12 10.37 -13.17
CA LEU A 214 10.37 9.51 -14.09
C LEU A 214 11.06 8.18 -14.34
N ILE A 215 12.37 8.20 -14.56
CA ILE A 215 13.20 7.00 -14.76
C ILE A 215 13.16 6.15 -13.49
N ARG A 216 13.47 6.73 -12.32
CA ARG A 216 13.39 6.03 -11.02
C ARG A 216 12.04 5.40 -10.80
N SER A 217 10.95 6.14 -11.01
CA SER A 217 9.59 5.61 -10.84
C SER A 217 9.25 4.46 -11.80
N THR A 218 9.81 4.49 -13.02
CA THR A 218 9.62 3.45 -14.04
C THR A 218 10.42 2.19 -13.73
N GLN A 219 11.65 2.35 -13.24
CA GLN A 219 12.51 1.26 -12.79
C GLN A 219 12.01 0.62 -11.50
N ALA A 220 11.55 1.43 -10.52
CA ALA A 220 10.88 0.97 -9.31
C ALA A 220 9.66 0.08 -9.61
N ARG A 221 8.96 0.33 -10.73
CA ARG A 221 7.85 -0.50 -11.22
C ARG A 221 8.30 -1.90 -11.68
N ARG A 222 9.53 -2.04 -12.20
CA ARG A 222 10.11 -3.35 -12.58
C ARG A 222 10.51 -4.18 -11.36
N SER A 223 10.79 -3.55 -10.23
CA SER A 223 11.14 -4.23 -8.99
C SER A 223 9.90 -4.75 -8.24
N VAL A 224 9.83 -6.08 -8.07
CA VAL A 224 8.83 -6.74 -7.21
C VAL A 224 9.16 -6.53 -5.72
N GLY A 225 10.46 -6.37 -5.39
CA GLY A 225 10.92 -6.17 -4.01
C GLY A 225 10.47 -4.85 -3.40
N HIS A 226 10.41 -3.78 -4.19
CA HIS A 226 10.02 -2.45 -3.71
C HIS A 226 8.50 -2.33 -3.44
N LEU A 227 7.67 -3.11 -4.15
CA LEU A 227 6.24 -3.25 -3.87
C LEU A 227 5.99 -3.97 -2.55
N MET A 228 6.77 -5.02 -2.27
CA MET A 228 6.67 -5.79 -1.03
C MET A 228 7.15 -4.99 0.18
N SER A 229 8.23 -4.20 0.06
CA SER A 229 8.80 -3.49 1.23
C SER A 229 7.93 -2.36 1.77
N SER A 230 7.20 -1.63 0.92
CA SER A 230 6.46 -0.44 1.36
C SER A 230 5.05 -0.73 1.86
N SER A 231 4.32 -1.66 1.22
CA SER A 231 2.92 -1.93 1.54
C SER A 231 2.71 -3.18 2.40
N PHE A 232 3.53 -4.23 2.23
CA PHE A 232 3.34 -5.50 2.93
C PHE A 232 3.93 -5.50 4.36
N ALA A 233 5.01 -4.76 4.60
CA ALA A 233 5.66 -4.71 5.91
C ALA A 233 4.73 -4.15 7.00
N GLN A 234 3.96 -3.10 6.69
CA GLN A 234 3.06 -2.47 7.67
C GLN A 234 1.77 -3.26 7.87
N LEU A 235 1.23 -3.88 6.81
CA LEU A 235 0.08 -4.77 6.91
C LEU A 235 0.42 -6.07 7.65
N ALA A 236 1.57 -6.68 7.35
CA ALA A 236 2.07 -7.86 8.03
C ALA A 236 2.36 -7.55 9.50
N ARG A 237 3.02 -6.42 9.79
CA ARG A 237 3.24 -5.95 11.16
C ARG A 237 1.91 -5.77 11.91
N LYS A 238 0.88 -5.21 11.28
CA LYS A 238 -0.40 -4.97 11.96
C LYS A 238 -1.27 -6.22 12.13
N VAL A 239 -1.24 -7.16 11.18
CA VAL A 239 -1.85 -8.50 11.36
C VAL A 239 -1.16 -9.24 12.51
N VAL A 240 0.16 -9.09 12.63
CA VAL A 240 0.96 -9.63 13.73
C VAL A 240 0.63 -8.92 15.06
N GLU A 241 0.55 -7.59 15.10
CA GLU A 241 0.24 -6.81 16.31
C GLU A 241 -1.18 -7.10 16.83
N ARG A 242 -2.19 -7.16 15.94
CA ARG A 242 -3.58 -7.44 16.34
C ARG A 242 -3.78 -8.90 16.79
N SER A 243 -2.98 -9.82 16.27
CA SER A 243 -2.96 -11.22 16.73
C SER A 243 -2.17 -11.37 18.04
N ALA A 244 -1.14 -10.55 18.26
CA ALA A 244 -0.35 -10.52 19.48
C ALA A 244 -1.16 -9.99 20.68
N GLU A 245 -1.98 -8.94 20.49
CA GLU A 245 -2.85 -8.39 21.55
C GLU A 245 -3.89 -9.41 22.06
N SER A 246 -4.38 -10.31 21.19
CA SER A 246 -5.24 -11.42 21.60
C SER A 246 -4.48 -12.65 22.13
N GLY A 247 -3.18 -12.75 21.82
CA GLY A 247 -2.30 -13.89 22.13
C GLY A 247 -1.65 -13.82 23.51
N GLU A 248 -1.45 -12.62 24.06
CA GLU A 248 -0.82 -12.45 25.38
C GLU A 248 -1.59 -13.18 26.49
N HIS A 249 -2.93 -13.25 26.40
CA HIS A 249 -3.76 -13.98 27.36
C HIS A 249 -3.56 -15.50 27.35
N TYR A 250 -2.88 -16.06 26.34
CA TYR A 250 -2.52 -17.48 26.30
C TYR A 250 -1.15 -17.77 26.93
N ILE A 251 -0.34 -16.74 27.23
CA ILE A 251 0.97 -16.88 27.87
C ILE A 251 0.78 -16.69 29.37
N THR A 252 0.87 -17.78 30.12
CA THR A 252 0.69 -17.78 31.57
C THR A 252 2.00 -17.47 32.27
N ARG A 253 2.03 -16.38 33.03
CA ARG A 253 3.20 -15.91 33.79
C ARG A 253 3.16 -16.42 35.23
N ASP A 254 1.96 -16.57 35.78
CA ASP A 254 1.75 -17.01 37.17
C ASP A 254 1.14 -18.41 37.33
N ARG A 255 1.34 -19.01 38.51
CA ARG A 255 0.77 -20.33 38.85
C ARG A 255 -0.76 -20.36 38.82
N LYS A 256 -1.42 -19.24 39.11
CA LYS A 256 -2.89 -19.12 39.07
C LYS A 256 -3.39 -19.16 37.63
N GLU A 257 -2.78 -18.35 36.75
CA GLU A 257 -3.10 -18.32 35.32
C GLU A 257 -2.86 -19.69 34.68
N TYR A 258 -1.80 -20.39 35.08
CA TYR A 258 -1.53 -21.76 34.63
C TYR A 258 -2.67 -22.73 35.02
N ALA A 259 -3.18 -22.65 36.24
CA ALA A 259 -4.29 -23.50 36.70
C ALA A 259 -5.60 -23.16 35.99
N GLU A 260 -5.85 -21.88 35.71
CA GLU A 260 -7.03 -21.43 34.96
C GLU A 260 -6.98 -21.89 33.51
N LEU A 261 -5.82 -21.75 32.84
CA LEU A 261 -5.60 -22.25 31.48
C LEU A 261 -5.76 -23.77 31.41
N MET A 262 -5.23 -24.50 32.39
CA MET A 262 -5.40 -25.96 32.48
C MET A 262 -6.87 -26.33 32.61
N ARG A 263 -7.64 -25.67 33.48
CA ARG A 263 -9.08 -25.92 33.64
C ARG A 263 -9.86 -25.59 32.36
N ALA A 264 -9.53 -24.49 31.69
CA ALA A 264 -10.13 -24.13 30.41
C ALA A 264 -9.78 -25.13 29.29
N ALA A 265 -8.56 -25.67 29.30
CA ALA A 265 -8.14 -26.71 28.37
C ALA A 265 -8.83 -28.05 28.64
N MET A 266 -9.01 -28.43 29.90
CA MET A 266 -9.83 -29.60 30.28
C MET A 266 -11.26 -29.50 29.79
N GLY A 267 -11.88 -28.31 29.86
CA GLY A 267 -13.19 -28.07 29.26
C GLY A 267 -13.19 -28.26 27.74
N GLY A 268 -12.15 -27.80 27.06
CA GLY A 268 -11.97 -27.99 25.61
C GLY A 268 -11.78 -29.46 25.22
N GLY A 269 -11.00 -30.21 26.01
CA GLY A 269 -10.81 -31.65 25.87
C GLY A 269 -12.12 -32.42 26.04
N LEU A 270 -12.89 -32.11 27.09
CA LEU A 270 -14.18 -32.74 27.35
C LEU A 270 -15.17 -32.54 26.19
N VAL A 271 -15.27 -31.32 25.66
CA VAL A 271 -16.14 -31.04 24.50
C VAL A 271 -15.63 -31.81 23.28
N THR A 272 -14.32 -31.89 23.06
CA THR A 272 -13.72 -32.62 21.94
C THR A 272 -14.02 -34.13 22.02
N VAL A 273 -13.94 -34.73 23.21
CA VAL A 273 -14.32 -36.12 23.45
C VAL A 273 -15.80 -36.33 23.12
N LEU A 274 -16.68 -35.43 23.57
CA LEU A 274 -18.10 -35.47 23.23
C LEU A 274 -18.31 -35.39 21.70
N THR A 275 -17.60 -34.49 21.00
CA THR A 275 -17.64 -34.39 19.54
C THR A 275 -17.27 -35.70 18.86
N VAL A 276 -16.25 -36.40 19.37
CA VAL A 276 -15.79 -37.68 18.83
C VAL A 276 -16.84 -38.78 19.05
N TYR A 277 -17.46 -38.86 20.22
CA TYR A 277 -18.55 -39.81 20.47
C TYR A 277 -19.76 -39.55 19.58
N LEU A 278 -20.19 -38.28 19.45
CA LEU A 278 -21.26 -37.89 18.52
C LEU A 278 -20.90 -38.23 17.08
N LYS A 279 -19.63 -38.03 16.68
CA LYS A 279 -19.14 -38.42 15.36
C LYS A 279 -19.35 -39.92 15.14
N PHE A 280 -18.87 -40.77 16.05
CA PHE A 280 -19.05 -42.22 15.93
C PHE A 280 -20.52 -42.64 15.94
N LEU A 281 -21.39 -41.96 16.71
CA LEU A 281 -22.82 -42.20 16.68
C LEU A 281 -23.42 -41.87 15.31
N ILE A 282 -23.06 -40.74 14.71
CA ILE A 282 -23.53 -40.32 13.37
C ILE A 282 -23.13 -41.35 12.30
N TYR A 283 -21.86 -41.79 12.31
CA TYR A 283 -21.39 -42.84 11.38
C TYR A 283 -22.02 -44.21 11.65
N GLY A 284 -22.32 -44.53 12.92
CA GLY A 284 -22.95 -45.79 13.30
C GLY A 284 -24.42 -45.91 12.88
N LEU A 285 -25.10 -44.80 12.60
CA LEU A 285 -26.49 -44.77 12.15
C LEU A 285 -26.67 -45.17 10.67
N HIS A 286 -25.58 -45.37 9.91
CA HIS A 286 -25.60 -45.79 8.50
C HIS A 286 -26.58 -44.97 7.63
N LEU A 287 -26.61 -43.66 7.84
CA LEU A 287 -27.46 -42.74 7.09
C LEU A 287 -26.94 -42.54 5.66
N ASP A 288 -27.76 -41.95 4.79
CA ASP A 288 -27.31 -41.51 3.48
C ASP A 288 -26.13 -40.53 3.61
N LYS A 289 -25.14 -40.67 2.71
CA LYS A 289 -23.87 -39.91 2.74
C LYS A 289 -24.06 -38.39 2.83
N PHE A 290 -25.14 -37.86 2.25
CA PHE A 290 -25.47 -36.45 2.35
C PHE A 290 -25.87 -36.03 3.78
N ILE A 291 -26.76 -36.80 4.42
CA ILE A 291 -27.24 -36.54 5.78
C ILE A 291 -26.11 -36.75 6.79
N GLU A 292 -25.31 -37.79 6.59
CA GLU A 292 -24.11 -38.04 7.40
C GLU A 292 -23.13 -36.85 7.35
N GLY A 293 -22.80 -36.35 6.14
CA GLY A 293 -21.94 -35.19 5.97
C GLY A 293 -22.51 -33.91 6.59
N PHE A 294 -23.83 -33.71 6.48
CA PHE A 294 -24.52 -32.58 7.09
C PHE A 294 -24.45 -32.63 8.64
N LEU A 295 -24.78 -33.77 9.24
CA LEU A 295 -24.74 -33.97 10.69
C LEU A 295 -23.30 -33.89 11.23
N ALA A 296 -22.32 -34.43 10.51
CA ALA A 296 -20.92 -34.30 10.86
C ALA A 296 -20.48 -32.83 10.87
N SER A 297 -20.87 -32.06 9.86
CA SER A 297 -20.58 -30.62 9.78
C SER A 297 -21.20 -29.85 10.95
N LEU A 298 -22.46 -30.15 11.30
CA LEU A 298 -23.15 -29.53 12.43
C LEU A 298 -22.50 -29.90 13.77
N ASN A 299 -22.08 -31.15 13.94
CA ASN A 299 -21.36 -31.60 15.13
C ASN A 299 -20.05 -30.84 15.32
N TYR A 300 -19.24 -30.69 14.27
CA TYR A 300 -18.00 -29.92 14.35
C TYR A 300 -18.26 -28.44 14.62
N ALA A 301 -19.16 -27.80 13.87
CA ALA A 301 -19.48 -26.39 14.04
C ALA A 301 -20.02 -26.10 15.45
N GLY A 302 -20.96 -26.92 15.93
CA GLY A 302 -21.52 -26.82 17.27
C GLY A 302 -20.46 -27.00 18.36
N SER A 303 -19.54 -27.94 18.19
CA SER A 303 -18.45 -28.17 19.14
C SER A 303 -17.48 -26.99 19.22
N PHE A 304 -17.12 -26.40 18.08
CA PHE A 304 -16.29 -25.19 18.05
C PHE A 304 -16.98 -23.98 18.68
N LEU A 305 -18.28 -23.81 18.44
CA LEU A 305 -19.08 -22.75 19.06
C LEU A 305 -19.19 -22.96 20.57
N ALA A 306 -19.42 -24.19 21.03
CA ALA A 306 -19.48 -24.52 22.46
C ALA A 306 -18.16 -24.20 23.17
N ILE A 307 -17.03 -24.61 22.58
CA ILE A 307 -15.69 -24.29 23.10
C ILE A 307 -15.46 -22.77 23.14
N HIS A 308 -15.86 -22.05 22.10
CA HIS A 308 -15.69 -20.61 22.01
C HIS A 308 -16.53 -19.84 23.05
N PHE A 309 -17.82 -20.15 23.17
CA PHE A 309 -18.72 -19.47 24.13
C PHE A 309 -18.45 -19.86 25.58
N ALA A 310 -17.92 -21.06 25.83
CA ALA A 310 -17.49 -21.47 27.17
C ALA A 310 -16.10 -20.94 27.55
N HIS A 311 -15.44 -20.17 26.67
CA HIS A 311 -14.06 -19.70 26.84
C HIS A 311 -13.05 -20.84 27.11
N PHE A 312 -13.34 -22.03 26.58
CA PHE A 312 -12.43 -23.18 26.68
C PHE A 312 -11.28 -23.07 25.68
N THR A 313 -10.16 -23.69 26.02
CA THR A 313 -8.92 -23.59 25.24
C THR A 313 -8.67 -24.87 24.45
N LEU A 314 -8.31 -24.70 23.18
CA LEU A 314 -7.81 -25.75 22.30
C LEU A 314 -6.32 -25.51 22.02
N ALA A 315 -5.50 -26.52 22.27
CA ALA A 315 -4.06 -26.50 22.04
C ALA A 315 -3.72 -26.18 20.58
N THR A 316 -4.56 -26.59 19.63
CA THR A 316 -4.36 -26.32 18.19
C THR A 316 -4.53 -24.84 17.80
N LYS A 317 -5.20 -24.03 18.64
CA LYS A 317 -5.33 -22.59 18.42
C LYS A 317 -4.14 -21.81 18.97
N GLN A 318 -3.44 -22.32 19.98
CA GLN A 318 -2.40 -21.55 20.69
C GLN A 318 -1.17 -21.20 19.84
N PRO A 319 -0.58 -22.08 19.00
CA PRO A 319 0.58 -21.72 18.19
C PRO A 319 0.33 -20.55 17.22
N ALA A 320 -0.87 -20.49 16.64
CA ALA A 320 -1.27 -19.42 15.73
C ALA A 320 -1.46 -18.08 16.45
N MET A 321 -1.86 -18.11 17.73
CA MET A 321 -2.11 -16.90 18.53
C MET A 321 -0.84 -16.39 19.24
N THR A 322 0.08 -17.29 19.61
CA THR A 322 1.30 -16.96 20.36
C THR A 322 2.52 -16.65 19.47
N GLY A 323 2.59 -17.20 18.25
CA GLY A 323 3.65 -16.92 17.28
C GLY A 323 3.84 -15.44 16.95
N PRO A 324 2.76 -14.66 16.69
CA PRO A 324 2.85 -13.22 16.46
C PRO A 324 3.43 -12.43 17.64
N ALA A 325 3.05 -12.78 18.88
CA ALA A 325 3.58 -12.16 20.09
C ALA A 325 5.09 -12.42 20.23
N LEU A 326 5.54 -13.65 19.94
CA LEU A 326 6.96 -14.00 19.96
C LEU A 326 7.77 -13.25 18.89
N ALA A 327 7.21 -13.13 17.67
CA ALA A 327 7.83 -12.38 16.57
C ALA A 327 8.04 -10.90 16.93
N HIS A 328 7.06 -10.27 17.59
CA HIS A 328 7.18 -8.89 18.05
C HIS A 328 8.29 -8.70 19.10
N ARG A 329 8.48 -9.67 20.01
CA ARG A 329 9.55 -9.62 21.02
C ARG A 329 10.94 -9.86 20.42
N LEU A 330 11.03 -10.54 19.28
CA LEU A 330 12.28 -10.80 18.57
C LEU A 330 12.94 -9.51 18.04
N ASP A 331 12.15 -8.50 17.66
CA ASP A 331 12.64 -7.20 17.19
C ASP A 331 13.49 -6.46 18.27
N GLY A 332 13.24 -6.75 19.55
CA GLY A 332 13.99 -6.22 20.69
C GLY A 332 15.21 -7.05 21.12
N ALA A 333 15.37 -8.27 20.60
CA ALA A 333 16.36 -9.25 21.07
C ALA A 333 17.82 -8.89 20.73
N GLY A 334 18.05 -7.85 19.92
CA GLY A 334 19.39 -7.31 19.63
C GLY A 334 20.06 -6.62 20.82
N ARG A 335 19.32 -6.28 21.88
CA ARG A 335 19.86 -5.71 23.14
C ARG A 335 19.90 -6.78 24.24
N PRO A 336 20.86 -6.72 25.20
CA PRO A 336 20.96 -7.69 26.29
C PRO A 336 19.66 -7.82 27.10
N GLU A 337 19.05 -6.69 27.45
CA GLU A 337 17.78 -6.61 28.19
C GLU A 337 16.61 -7.22 27.41
N GLY A 338 16.53 -6.96 26.10
CA GLY A 338 15.48 -7.53 25.25
C GLY A 338 15.63 -9.05 25.06
N ARG A 339 16.87 -9.56 25.14
CA ARG A 339 17.15 -11.00 25.03
C ARG A 339 16.66 -11.78 26.25
N GLU A 340 16.83 -11.23 27.46
CA GLU A 340 16.33 -11.86 28.70
C GLU A 340 14.80 -11.97 28.67
N ILE A 341 14.11 -10.87 28.33
CA ILE A 341 12.65 -10.83 28.21
C ILE A 341 12.15 -11.85 27.17
N PHE A 342 12.83 -11.95 26.02
CA PHE A 342 12.48 -12.92 24.98
C PHE A 342 12.60 -14.38 25.45
N VAL A 343 13.67 -14.72 26.19
CA VAL A 343 13.86 -16.08 26.72
C VAL A 343 12.79 -16.41 27.75
N ASP A 344 12.50 -15.50 28.67
CA ASP A 344 11.48 -15.71 29.71
C ASP A 344 10.08 -15.91 29.11
N ASP A 345 9.69 -15.07 28.14
CA ASP A 345 8.40 -15.22 27.43
C ASP A 345 8.35 -16.53 26.61
N THR A 346 9.47 -16.96 26.02
CA THR A 346 9.55 -18.26 25.30
C THR A 346 9.31 -19.43 26.25
N ILE A 347 9.93 -19.41 27.43
CA ILE A 347 9.77 -20.45 28.46
C ILE A 347 8.33 -20.46 28.97
N ALA A 348 7.74 -19.30 29.24
CA ALA A 348 6.33 -19.18 29.64
C ALA A 348 5.41 -19.78 28.58
N MET A 349 5.62 -19.44 27.30
CA MET A 349 4.83 -19.94 26.18
C MET A 349 4.92 -21.47 26.02
N ILE A 350 6.12 -22.05 26.16
CA ILE A 350 6.29 -23.52 26.13
C ILE A 350 5.47 -24.18 27.26
N ARG A 351 5.49 -23.60 28.47
CA ARG A 351 4.71 -24.09 29.61
C ARG A 351 3.21 -23.98 29.36
N SER A 352 2.73 -22.88 28.80
CA SER A 352 1.31 -22.68 28.49
C SER A 352 0.81 -23.60 27.38
N ASN A 353 1.64 -23.85 26.36
CA ASN A 353 1.33 -24.82 25.31
C ASN A 353 1.28 -26.25 25.86
N ALA A 354 2.21 -26.63 26.72
CA ALA A 354 2.18 -27.92 27.41
C ALA A 354 0.90 -28.07 28.25
N ALA A 355 0.52 -27.03 29.01
CA ALA A 355 -0.70 -27.06 29.81
C ALA A 355 -1.95 -27.30 28.98
N ALA A 356 -2.08 -26.64 27.82
CA ALA A 356 -3.24 -26.83 26.97
C ALA A 356 -3.26 -28.21 26.29
N ILE A 357 -2.11 -28.71 25.86
CA ILE A 357 -2.01 -30.07 25.30
C ILE A 357 -2.43 -31.09 26.36
N PHE A 358 -1.88 -30.99 27.58
CA PHE A 358 -2.23 -31.89 28.67
C PHE A 358 -3.70 -31.75 29.10
N GLY A 359 -4.27 -30.55 29.08
CA GLY A 359 -5.69 -30.37 29.37
C GLY A 359 -6.61 -30.89 28.27
N ASN A 360 -6.17 -30.94 27.02
CA ASN A 360 -6.98 -31.48 25.91
C ASN A 360 -6.88 -33.00 25.75
N LEU A 361 -5.89 -33.65 26.36
CA LEU A 361 -5.76 -35.10 26.49
C LEU A 361 -6.70 -35.64 27.58
#